data_AF-A0A1I7UYI2-F1
#
_entry.id   AF-A0A1I7UYI2-F1
#
_cell.length_a   1.000
_cell.length_b   1.000
_cell.length_c   1.000
_cell.angle_alpha   90.00
_cell.angle_beta   90.00
_cell.angle_gamma   90.00
#
_symmetry.space_group_name_H-M   'P 1'
#
loop_
_entity.id
_entity.type
_entity.pdbx_description
1 polymer ?
#
loop_
_entity_poly.entity_id
_entity_poly.type
_entity_poly.pdbx_seq_one_letter_code
_entity_poly.pdbx_strand_id
1 'polypeptide(L)'
;MNETIDPFCEAYCERKDEIAWEIQKAKNIEELQYVWMFYMGLLIVLLITIGFVEGGPKICYAIRKKISKRVGKVTQTPIIPFPTKGFENYVSSAMKDIPSNVRIQANDQKFYYYGGYSGRRAVGDLIRMVMKQKSEPFQKYWAKWTSQLANALPRTSQIISIRMDGFEFGEKMHDFIPIGGVSSGSHFTYQMFGDNRIQVTYYVEEGVSYVAGFCIYVKDPTDSYVYWSEDIVEKILKFRKYQMKNLKSKEDNRNIEKSIPSDIAVLKNETEIEQKEEEETENDVVVVVEEQKEENKNVDQIISENNSVNPEAETKSEQQEEEDESEDTIWILDDLSPPTPKSEIKLTVKYCSRLQRNVMTHFNSEKAKHEEWNSIEKKMESEECEECSEGDLLSTYSTLSLV
;
A
#
# COMPACT_ATOMS: atom_id res chain seq x y z
N MET A 1 78.41 -0.95 72.65
CA MET A 1 78.70 -1.94 71.60
C MET A 1 77.95 -1.48 70.38
N ASN A 2 78.64 -0.86 69.42
CA ASN A 2 78.06 -0.57 68.11
C ASN A 2 78.40 -1.77 67.24
N GLU A 3 77.46 -2.69 67.08
CA GLU A 3 77.57 -3.76 66.09
C GLU A 3 77.49 -3.11 64.71
N THR A 4 78.62 -3.05 64.02
CA THR A 4 78.68 -2.70 62.61
C THR A 4 77.96 -3.79 61.84
N ILE A 5 76.78 -3.45 61.33
CA ILE A 5 75.99 -4.28 60.41
C ILE A 5 76.86 -4.59 59.19
N ASP A 6 76.86 -5.85 58.77
CA ASP A 6 77.61 -6.33 57.62
C ASP A 6 77.11 -5.62 56.34
N PRO A 7 77.98 -4.93 55.57
CA PRO A 7 77.60 -4.26 54.33
C PRO A 7 76.94 -5.19 53.30
N PHE A 8 77.12 -6.51 53.42
CA PHE A 8 76.40 -7.49 52.61
C PHE A 8 74.88 -7.50 52.89
N CYS A 9 74.46 -7.28 54.13
CA CYS A 9 73.06 -7.24 54.51
C CYS A 9 72.34 -5.99 53.96
N GLU A 10 73.02 -4.84 53.93
CA GLU A 10 72.46 -3.59 53.39
C GLU A 10 72.22 -3.70 51.88
N ALA A 11 73.22 -4.17 51.12
CA ALA A 11 73.09 -4.39 49.68
C ALA A 11 72.03 -5.45 49.32
N TYR A 12 71.86 -6.48 50.15
CA TYR A 12 70.80 -7.47 49.95
C TYR A 12 69.40 -6.89 50.16
N CYS A 13 69.21 -6.06 51.18
CA CYS A 13 67.94 -5.38 51.44
C CYS A 13 67.58 -4.41 50.31
N GLU A 14 68.53 -3.58 49.85
CA GLU A 14 68.31 -2.66 48.72
C GLU A 14 67.89 -3.41 47.45
N ARG A 15 68.57 -4.51 47.12
CA ARG A 15 68.23 -5.32 45.94
C ARG A 15 66.87 -5.99 46.05
N LYS A 16 66.46 -6.41 47.25
CA LYS A 16 65.14 -6.99 47.49
C LYS A 16 64.03 -5.95 47.30
N ASP A 17 64.25 -4.73 47.78
CA ASP A 17 63.30 -3.63 47.62
C ASP A 17 63.19 -3.18 46.16
N GLU A 18 64.30 -3.15 45.41
CA GLU A 18 64.31 -2.85 43.98
C GLU A 18 63.51 -3.89 43.16
N ILE A 19 63.71 -5.18 43.43
CA ILE A 19 62.94 -6.26 42.78
C ILE A 19 61.45 -6.17 43.14
N ALA A 20 61.13 -5.90 44.40
CA ALA A 20 59.74 -5.73 44.83
C ALA A 20 59.06 -4.54 44.15
N TRP A 21 59.79 -3.43 43.98
CA TRP A 21 59.31 -2.25 43.25
C TRP A 21 59.06 -2.55 41.77
N GLU A 22 59.97 -3.24 41.08
CA GLU A 22 59.78 -3.62 39.68
C GLU A 22 58.61 -4.60 39.48
N ILE A 23 58.42 -5.57 40.39
CA ILE A 23 57.25 -6.47 40.36
C ILE A 23 55.95 -5.68 40.54
N GLN A 24 55.90 -4.76 41.52
CA GLN A 24 54.72 -3.95 41.77
C GLN A 24 54.40 -3.03 40.59
N LYS A 25 55.43 -2.47 39.95
CA LYS A 25 55.31 -1.63 38.76
C LYS A 25 54.78 -2.42 37.56
N ALA A 26 55.28 -3.64 37.33
CA ALA A 26 54.77 -4.52 36.29
C ALA A 26 53.28 -4.85 36.50
N LYS A 27 52.89 -5.21 37.73
CA LYS A 27 51.48 -5.46 38.07
C LYS A 27 50.59 -4.24 37.84
N ASN A 28 51.04 -3.05 38.22
CA ASN A 28 50.29 -1.81 37.97
C ASN A 28 50.15 -1.52 36.46
N ILE A 29 51.15 -1.87 35.64
CA ILE A 29 51.07 -1.73 34.18
C ILE A 29 50.05 -2.71 33.59
N GLU A 30 50.03 -3.97 34.03
CA GLU A 30 49.05 -4.96 33.59
C GLU A 30 47.62 -4.52 33.93
N GLU A 31 47.37 -4.10 35.17
CA GLU A 31 46.07 -3.57 35.60
C GLU A 31 45.66 -2.35 34.75
N LEU A 32 46.59 -1.44 34.47
CA LEU A 32 46.33 -0.28 33.62
C LEU A 32 46.00 -0.69 32.18
N GLN A 33 46.63 -1.74 31.65
CA GLN A 33 46.33 -2.28 30.32
C GLN A 33 44.92 -2.87 30.26
N TYR A 34 44.48 -3.64 31.26
CA TYR A 34 43.11 -4.16 31.32
C TYR A 34 42.07 -3.04 31.38
N VAL A 35 42.32 -2.02 32.21
CA VAL A 35 41.46 -0.84 32.30
C VAL A 35 41.37 -0.12 30.95
N TRP A 36 42.50 0.08 30.26
CA TRP A 36 42.53 0.67 28.92
C TRP A 36 41.76 -0.15 27.89
N MET A 37 41.96 -1.47 27.85
CA MET A 37 41.24 -2.37 26.93
C MET A 37 39.73 -2.31 27.17
N PHE A 38 39.30 -2.28 28.43
CA PHE A 38 37.89 -2.14 28.80
C PHE A 38 37.29 -0.82 28.29
N TYR A 39 37.96 0.31 28.53
CA TYR A 39 37.49 1.61 28.03
C TYR A 39 37.47 1.69 26.50
N MET A 40 38.45 1.10 25.82
CA MET A 40 38.47 1.04 24.35
C MET A 40 37.33 0.17 23.81
N GLY A 41 37.02 -0.95 24.45
CA GLY A 41 35.85 -1.77 24.13
C GLY A 41 34.54 -1.00 24.28
N LEU A 42 34.36 -0.29 25.39
CA LEU A 42 33.18 0.57 25.61
C LEU A 42 33.07 1.68 24.56
N LEU A 43 34.19 2.31 24.18
CA LEU A 43 34.22 3.35 23.16
C LEU A 43 33.77 2.81 21.80
N ILE A 44 34.22 1.61 21.41
CA ILE A 44 33.81 0.98 20.14
C ILE A 44 32.30 0.70 20.13
N VAL A 45 31.75 0.13 21.21
CA VAL A 45 30.30 -0.12 21.33
C VAL A 45 29.51 1.18 21.26
N LEU A 46 29.99 2.25 21.91
CA LEU A 46 29.38 3.58 21.85
C LEU A 46 29.39 4.15 20.43
N LEU A 47 30.49 4.01 19.69
CA LEU A 47 30.55 4.49 18.30
C LEU A 47 29.64 3.69 17.36
N ILE A 48 29.55 2.38 17.54
CA ILE A 48 28.64 1.52 16.77
C ILE A 48 27.19 1.90 17.04
N THR A 49 26.82 2.08 18.31
CA THR A 49 25.45 2.47 18.70
C THR A 49 25.08 3.85 18.16
N ILE A 50 25.97 4.85 18.23
CA ILE A 50 25.78 6.16 17.59
C ILE A 50 25.60 6.00 16.07
N GLY A 51 26.42 5.17 15.43
CA GLY A 51 26.32 4.85 14.01
C GLY A 51 24.96 4.26 13.62
N PHE A 52 24.38 3.37 14.43
CA PHE A 52 23.05 2.81 14.19
C PHE A 52 21.93 3.82 14.45
N VAL A 53 22.02 4.59 15.54
CA VAL A 53 21.00 5.58 15.91
C VAL A 53 20.94 6.73 14.91
N GLU A 54 22.08 7.23 14.45
CA GLU A 54 22.13 8.33 13.48
C GLU A 54 22.11 7.86 12.02
N GLY A 55 22.77 6.75 11.72
CA GLY A 55 22.91 6.20 10.36
C GLY A 55 21.70 5.39 9.92
N GLY A 56 21.10 4.63 10.82
CA GLY A 56 19.92 3.80 10.55
C GLY A 56 18.78 4.60 9.91
N PRO A 57 18.30 5.69 10.52
CA PRO A 57 17.26 6.54 9.95
C PRO A 57 17.62 7.11 8.58
N LYS A 58 18.89 7.50 8.35
CA LYS A 58 19.36 8.03 7.06
C LYS A 58 19.35 6.95 5.98
N ILE A 59 19.79 5.74 6.30
CA ILE A 59 19.75 4.59 5.39
C ILE A 59 18.31 4.21 5.08
N CYS A 60 17.43 4.10 6.08
CA CYS A 60 16.01 3.84 5.89
C CYS A 60 15.35 4.92 5.02
N TYR A 61 15.67 6.19 5.25
CA TYR A 61 15.19 7.30 4.42
C TYR A 61 15.67 7.18 2.97
N ALA A 62 16.96 6.87 2.75
CA ALA A 62 17.51 6.69 1.41
C ALA A 62 16.87 5.51 0.66
N ILE A 63 16.70 4.36 1.32
CA ILE A 63 16.02 3.19 0.76
C ILE A 63 14.58 3.55 0.38
N ARG A 64 13.83 4.20 1.29
CA ARG A 64 12.45 4.60 1.03
C ARG A 64 12.33 5.64 -0.07
N LYS A 65 13.25 6.61 -0.14
CA LYS A 65 13.32 7.57 -1.25
C LYS A 65 13.62 6.89 -2.59
N LYS A 66 14.37 5.81 -2.60
CA LYS A 66 14.60 4.99 -3.81
C LYS A 66 13.35 4.20 -4.19
N ILE A 67 12.68 3.60 -3.20
CA ILE A 67 11.43 2.84 -3.39
C ILE A 67 10.30 3.74 -3.87
N SER A 68 10.20 4.98 -3.36
CA SER A 68 9.18 5.95 -3.78
C SER A 68 9.34 6.43 -5.23
N LYS A 69 10.46 6.10 -5.89
CA LYS A 69 10.70 6.37 -7.31
C LYS A 69 10.31 5.22 -8.24
N ARG A 70 9.86 4.08 -7.71
CA ARG A 70 9.42 2.93 -8.52
C ARG A 70 8.20 3.31 -9.35
N VAL A 71 8.17 2.80 -10.57
CA VAL A 71 7.11 3.02 -11.55
C VAL A 71 6.53 1.66 -11.93
N GLY A 72 5.22 1.51 -11.80
CA GLY A 72 4.49 0.30 -12.18
C GLY A 72 4.23 0.23 -13.68
N LYS A 73 3.79 -0.96 -14.12
CA LYS A 73 3.31 -1.18 -15.48
C LYS A 73 2.04 -0.36 -15.74
N VAL A 74 1.88 0.13 -16.96
CA VAL A 74 0.62 0.74 -17.41
C VAL A 74 -0.43 -0.35 -17.59
N THR A 75 -1.63 -0.11 -17.08
CA THR A 75 -2.76 -1.06 -17.10
C THR A 75 -4.02 -0.37 -17.61
N GLN A 76 -5.00 -1.14 -18.10
CA GLN A 76 -6.32 -0.62 -18.49
C GLN A 76 -7.35 -0.67 -17.35
N THR A 77 -7.00 -1.33 -16.25
CA THR A 77 -7.84 -1.46 -15.06
C THR A 77 -7.18 -0.74 -13.89
N PRO A 78 -7.93 0.02 -13.08
CA PRO A 78 -7.38 0.69 -11.92
C PRO A 78 -6.85 -0.32 -10.90
N ILE A 79 -5.76 0.04 -10.22
CA ILE A 79 -5.11 -0.75 -9.17
C ILE A 79 -5.43 -0.10 -7.81
N ILE A 80 -6.23 -0.80 -7.01
CA ILE A 80 -6.58 -0.36 -5.66
C ILE A 80 -5.76 -1.21 -4.67
N PRO A 81 -4.79 -0.63 -3.95
CA PRO A 81 -3.81 -1.40 -3.19
C PRO A 81 -4.35 -2.01 -1.89
N PHE A 82 -5.57 -1.66 -1.47
CA PHE A 82 -6.23 -2.20 -0.29
C PHE A 82 -7.76 -2.14 -0.43
N PRO A 83 -8.50 -2.98 0.30
CA PRO A 83 -9.96 -2.96 0.29
C PRO A 83 -10.51 -1.59 0.74
N THR A 84 -11.56 -1.12 0.06
CA THR A 84 -12.19 0.21 0.29
C THR A 84 -13.61 0.11 0.83
N LYS A 85 -14.02 -1.08 1.30
CA LYS A 85 -15.37 -1.29 1.83
C LYS A 85 -15.54 -0.47 3.12
N GLY A 86 -16.63 0.31 3.18
CA GLY A 86 -16.93 1.18 4.32
C GLY A 86 -16.23 2.54 4.29
N PHE A 87 -15.56 2.87 3.18
CA PHE A 87 -14.96 4.19 3.02
C PHE A 87 -16.04 5.16 2.55
N GLU A 88 -16.07 6.33 3.15
CA GLU A 88 -17.04 7.37 2.82
C GLU A 88 -16.34 8.62 2.31
N ASN A 89 -17.02 9.35 1.42
CA ASN A 89 -16.54 10.65 0.97
C ASN A 89 -16.58 11.61 2.15
N TYR A 90 -15.42 12.12 2.53
CA TYR A 90 -15.32 13.08 3.61
C TYR A 90 -15.86 14.44 3.17
N VAL A 91 -17.03 14.81 3.69
CA VAL A 91 -17.65 16.12 3.51
C VAL A 91 -17.63 16.83 4.86
N SER A 92 -16.64 17.68 5.09
CA SER A 92 -16.57 18.44 6.35
C SER A 92 -17.16 19.83 6.20
N SER A 93 -18.07 20.16 7.11
CA SER A 93 -18.65 21.50 7.26
C SER A 93 -17.59 22.56 7.62
N ALA A 94 -16.52 22.14 8.30
CA ALA A 94 -15.39 23.00 8.66
C ALA A 94 -14.43 23.26 7.47
N MET A 95 -14.64 22.59 6.34
CA MET A 95 -13.71 22.52 5.20
C MET A 95 -14.30 23.16 3.94
N LYS A 96 -14.93 24.35 4.04
CA LYS A 96 -15.34 25.15 2.85
C LYS A 96 -14.19 25.46 1.89
N ASP A 97 -12.95 25.25 2.35
CA ASP A 97 -11.73 25.59 1.64
C ASP A 97 -11.02 24.40 0.98
N ILE A 98 -11.54 23.16 1.06
CA ILE A 98 -10.96 22.08 0.25
C ILE A 98 -11.17 22.46 -1.22
N PRO A 99 -10.11 22.46 -2.04
CA PRO A 99 -10.23 22.77 -3.45
C PRO A 99 -11.23 21.83 -4.11
N SER A 100 -12.13 22.35 -4.94
CA SER A 100 -13.14 21.53 -5.66
C SER A 100 -12.55 20.51 -6.64
N ASN A 101 -11.24 20.52 -6.83
CA ASN A 101 -10.50 19.52 -7.59
C ASN A 101 -9.86 18.43 -6.71
N VAL A 102 -10.17 18.38 -5.42
CA VAL A 102 -9.72 17.37 -4.46
C VAL A 102 -10.93 16.69 -3.83
N ARG A 103 -10.92 15.36 -3.79
CA ARG A 103 -11.89 14.52 -3.06
C ARG A 103 -11.11 13.65 -2.08
N ILE A 104 -11.67 13.41 -0.90
CA ILE A 104 -11.02 12.62 0.14
C ILE A 104 -12.00 11.56 0.60
N GLN A 105 -11.53 10.32 0.68
CA GLN A 105 -12.24 9.24 1.35
C GLN A 105 -11.53 8.84 2.62
N ALA A 106 -12.32 8.63 3.65
CA ALA A 106 -11.89 8.24 4.96
C ALA A 106 -12.71 7.04 5.43
N ASN A 107 -12.11 6.23 6.30
CA ASN A 107 -12.80 5.13 6.96
C ASN A 107 -13.02 5.51 8.43
N ASP A 108 -14.27 5.59 8.87
CA ASP A 108 -14.61 5.96 10.24
C ASP A 108 -14.40 4.83 11.26
N GLN A 109 -13.91 3.66 10.82
CA GLN A 109 -13.48 2.62 11.73
C GLN A 109 -12.44 3.17 12.71
N LYS A 110 -12.67 2.91 14.00
CA LYS A 110 -11.94 3.48 15.15
C LYS A 110 -10.44 3.15 15.11
N PHE A 111 -9.66 3.90 14.34
CA PHE A 111 -8.21 3.90 14.49
C PHE A 111 -7.87 4.49 15.86
N TYR A 112 -7.03 3.79 16.63
CA TYR A 112 -6.59 4.24 17.94
C TYR A 112 -5.99 5.65 17.86
N TYR A 113 -6.46 6.52 18.74
CA TYR A 113 -6.41 7.99 18.62
C TYR A 113 -5.00 8.62 18.56
N TYR A 114 -3.92 7.87 18.76
CA TYR A 114 -2.59 8.44 18.99
C TYR A 114 -1.65 8.44 17.76
N GLY A 115 -1.97 7.74 16.67
CA GLY A 115 -1.02 7.52 15.56
C GLY A 115 -1.07 8.49 14.36
N GLY A 116 -2.15 9.25 14.15
CA GLY A 116 -2.43 9.84 12.82
C GLY A 116 -1.87 11.25 12.50
N TYR A 117 -0.89 11.78 13.24
CA TYR A 117 -0.40 13.15 12.96
C TYR A 117 0.46 13.21 11.69
N SER A 118 1.36 12.25 11.52
CA SER A 118 2.32 12.24 10.42
C SER A 118 1.64 12.02 9.06
N GLY A 119 0.67 11.09 8.97
CA GLY A 119 -0.10 10.87 7.74
C GLY A 119 -0.88 12.14 7.34
N ARG A 120 -1.56 12.80 8.29
CA ARG A 120 -2.27 14.06 8.02
C ARG A 120 -1.36 15.17 7.52
N ARG A 121 -0.17 15.30 8.12
CA ARG A 121 0.84 16.27 7.67
C ARG A 121 1.32 15.96 6.26
N ALA A 122 1.62 14.70 5.98
CA ALA A 122 2.09 14.26 4.67
C ALA A 122 1.03 14.47 3.57
N VAL A 123 -0.25 14.20 3.87
CA VAL A 123 -1.37 14.49 2.96
C VAL A 123 -1.57 16.00 2.79
N GLY A 124 -1.52 16.77 3.87
CA GLY A 124 -1.62 18.23 3.83
C GLY A 124 -0.48 18.86 3.00
N ASP A 125 0.74 18.37 3.14
CA ASP A 125 1.91 18.80 2.37
C ASP A 125 1.73 18.49 0.87
N LEU A 126 1.11 17.37 0.54
CA LEU A 126 0.84 16.97 -0.83
C LEU A 126 -0.27 17.81 -1.49
N ILE A 127 -1.39 18.03 -0.78
CA ILE A 127 -2.43 18.96 -1.22
C ILE A 127 -1.82 20.37 -1.40
N ARG A 128 -0.94 20.79 -0.50
CA ARG A 128 -0.19 22.05 -0.61
C ARG A 128 0.63 22.10 -1.91
N MET A 129 1.32 21.03 -2.29
CA MET A 129 2.09 20.99 -3.54
C MET A 129 1.20 21.19 -4.78
N VAL A 130 0.07 20.48 -4.83
CA VAL A 130 -0.90 20.60 -5.93
C VAL A 130 -1.43 22.02 -6.03
N MET A 131 -1.71 22.65 -4.89
CA MET A 131 -2.25 24.00 -4.84
C MET A 131 -1.23 25.10 -5.10
N LYS A 132 0.06 24.88 -4.82
CA LYS A 132 1.13 25.86 -5.05
C LYS A 132 1.29 26.22 -6.54
N GLN A 133 0.82 25.38 -7.46
CA GLN A 133 0.78 25.70 -8.88
C GLN A 133 -0.27 26.77 -9.25
N LYS A 134 -1.19 27.12 -8.35
CA LYS A 134 -2.15 28.21 -8.57
C LYS A 134 -1.51 29.56 -8.19
N SER A 135 -2.04 30.65 -8.78
CA SER A 135 -1.44 31.99 -8.85
C SER A 135 -0.90 32.59 -7.53
N GLU A 136 0.07 33.51 -7.63
CA GLU A 136 0.74 34.18 -6.50
C GLU A 136 -0.17 34.78 -5.41
N PRO A 137 -1.32 35.43 -5.71
CA PRO A 137 -2.19 36.00 -4.67
C PRO A 137 -2.67 34.95 -3.68
N PHE A 138 -2.77 33.69 -4.11
CA PHE A 138 -3.16 32.57 -3.28
C PHE A 138 -2.11 32.27 -2.21
N GLN A 139 -0.81 32.43 -2.50
CA GLN A 139 0.28 31.97 -1.62
C GLN A 139 0.32 32.68 -0.26
N LYS A 140 -0.01 33.98 -0.19
CA LYS A 140 0.09 34.79 1.04
C LYS A 140 -0.97 34.41 2.09
N TYR A 141 -2.19 34.10 1.66
CA TYR A 141 -3.24 33.60 2.55
C TYR A 141 -3.00 32.13 2.96
N TRP A 142 -2.22 31.41 2.14
CA TRP A 142 -2.06 29.96 2.23
C TRP A 142 -1.08 29.47 3.29
N ALA A 143 -0.05 30.23 3.63
CA ALA A 143 0.89 29.82 4.68
C ALA A 143 0.18 29.59 6.03
N LYS A 144 -0.83 30.42 6.34
CA LYS A 144 -1.66 30.28 7.54
C LYS A 144 -2.67 29.15 7.43
N TRP A 145 -3.21 28.91 6.24
CA TRP A 145 -4.20 27.86 6.01
C TRP A 145 -3.59 26.46 5.98
N THR A 146 -2.41 26.30 5.37
CA THR A 146 -1.73 24.99 5.26
C THR A 146 -1.33 24.39 6.60
N SER A 147 -1.05 25.22 7.62
CA SER A 147 -0.85 24.74 8.99
C SER A 147 -2.14 24.22 9.63
N GLN A 148 -3.31 24.71 9.18
CA GLN A 148 -4.63 24.28 9.65
C GLN A 148 -5.19 23.11 8.84
N LEU A 149 -4.83 22.96 7.55
CA LEU A 149 -5.33 21.90 6.69
C LEU A 149 -5.04 20.51 7.28
N ALA A 150 -3.82 20.27 7.76
CA ALA A 150 -3.46 19.00 8.38
C ALA A 150 -4.35 18.69 9.60
N ASN A 151 -4.85 19.70 10.31
CA ASN A 151 -5.76 19.50 11.44
C ASN A 151 -7.22 19.30 11.00
N ALA A 152 -7.60 19.85 9.84
CA ALA A 152 -8.95 19.74 9.30
C ALA A 152 -9.21 18.41 8.57
N LEU A 153 -8.15 17.74 8.11
CA LEU A 153 -8.23 16.42 7.49
C LEU A 153 -8.63 15.35 8.52
N PRO A 154 -9.52 14.40 8.16
CA PRO A 154 -9.88 13.32 9.06
C PRO A 154 -8.64 12.47 9.32
N ARG A 155 -8.51 11.99 10.55
CA ARG A 155 -7.36 11.16 10.99
C ARG A 155 -7.25 9.85 10.20
N THR A 156 -8.34 9.47 9.56
CA THR A 156 -8.53 8.25 8.81
C THR A 156 -8.58 8.48 7.30
N SER A 157 -8.01 9.60 6.82
CA SER A 157 -7.86 9.87 5.38
C SER A 157 -7.01 8.77 4.73
N GLN A 158 -7.62 7.96 3.85
CA GLN A 158 -6.93 6.83 3.22
C GLN A 158 -6.81 6.98 1.71
N ILE A 159 -7.74 7.68 1.06
CA ILE A 159 -7.68 7.93 -0.39
C ILE A 159 -7.87 9.41 -0.65
N ILE A 160 -6.91 10.03 -1.33
CA ILE A 160 -7.02 11.40 -1.82
C ILE A 160 -7.04 11.35 -3.34
N SER A 161 -8.12 11.80 -3.94
CA SER A 161 -8.24 11.92 -5.39
C SER A 161 -8.13 13.38 -5.81
N ILE A 162 -7.34 13.63 -6.85
CA ILE A 162 -7.05 14.96 -7.36
C ILE A 162 -7.32 14.94 -8.86
N ARG A 163 -8.35 15.67 -9.29
CA ARG A 163 -8.68 15.82 -10.72
C ARG A 163 -7.89 16.96 -11.35
N MET A 164 -7.60 16.80 -12.64
CA MET A 164 -6.98 17.84 -13.47
C MET A 164 -8.02 18.73 -14.14
N ASP A 165 -7.57 19.89 -14.62
CA ASP A 165 -8.39 20.78 -15.44
C ASP A 165 -8.90 20.04 -16.69
N GLY A 166 -10.17 20.25 -17.05
CA GLY A 166 -10.81 19.55 -18.17
C GLY A 166 -11.48 18.22 -17.80
N PHE A 167 -11.41 17.81 -16.53
CA PHE A 167 -12.07 16.61 -16.02
C PHE A 167 -12.97 16.91 -14.81
N GLU A 168 -14.02 16.13 -14.68
CA GLU A 168 -14.88 16.00 -13.51
C GLU A 168 -14.57 14.69 -12.77
N PHE A 169 -14.95 14.62 -11.50
CA PHE A 169 -14.88 13.35 -10.78
C PHE A 169 -16.06 12.47 -11.17
N GLY A 170 -15.80 11.19 -11.39
CA GLY A 170 -16.84 10.17 -11.55
C GLY A 170 -17.36 9.65 -10.20
N GLU A 171 -17.92 8.46 -10.25
CA GLU A 171 -18.49 7.77 -9.08
C GLU A 171 -17.37 7.32 -8.12
N LYS A 172 -16.36 6.60 -8.62
CA LYS A 172 -15.24 6.13 -7.81
C LYS A 172 -14.14 7.17 -7.69
N MET A 173 -13.25 6.99 -6.71
CA MET A 173 -12.13 7.91 -6.46
C MET A 173 -11.16 8.04 -7.65
N HIS A 174 -10.96 6.97 -8.41
CA HIS A 174 -10.06 6.95 -9.57
C HIS A 174 -10.76 7.24 -10.91
N ASP A 175 -12.08 7.51 -10.87
CA ASP A 175 -12.86 7.81 -12.06
C ASP A 175 -12.79 9.31 -12.34
N PHE A 176 -12.33 9.65 -13.53
CA PHE A 176 -12.24 11.02 -14.02
C PHE A 176 -12.93 11.09 -15.37
N ILE A 177 -13.89 11.99 -15.52
CA ILE A 177 -14.74 12.09 -16.72
C ILE A 177 -14.33 13.36 -17.48
N PRO A 178 -13.94 13.28 -18.77
CA PRO A 178 -13.64 14.48 -19.55
C PRO A 178 -14.87 15.37 -19.67
N ILE A 179 -14.69 16.66 -19.42
CA ILE A 179 -15.76 17.65 -19.57
C ILE A 179 -16.07 17.79 -21.07
N GLY A 180 -17.31 17.53 -21.45
CA GLY A 180 -17.73 17.42 -22.85
C GLY A 180 -17.99 15.97 -23.31
N GLY A 181 -17.72 14.98 -22.45
CA GLY A 181 -17.98 13.57 -22.72
C GLY A 181 -16.77 12.85 -23.31
N VAL A 182 -16.92 11.53 -23.42
CA VAL A 182 -15.88 10.62 -23.91
C VAL A 182 -15.90 10.60 -25.44
N SER A 183 -14.74 10.75 -26.08
CA SER A 183 -14.61 10.66 -27.53
C SER A 183 -14.62 9.20 -28.01
N SER A 184 -15.13 8.94 -29.21
CA SER A 184 -15.10 7.58 -29.78
C SER A 184 -13.67 7.06 -29.90
N GLY A 185 -13.43 5.81 -29.48
CA GLY A 185 -12.10 5.19 -29.48
C GLY A 185 -11.14 5.66 -28.39
N SER A 186 -11.56 6.61 -27.54
CA SER A 186 -10.78 6.98 -26.36
C SER A 186 -10.91 5.94 -25.25
N HIS A 187 -9.92 5.87 -24.37
CA HIS A 187 -9.91 4.95 -23.25
C HIS A 187 -9.05 5.48 -22.09
N PHE A 188 -9.21 4.89 -20.92
CA PHE A 188 -8.39 5.21 -19.75
C PHE A 188 -7.28 4.19 -19.56
N THR A 189 -6.14 4.68 -19.06
CA THR A 189 -5.04 3.83 -18.58
C THR A 189 -4.56 4.31 -17.22
N TYR A 190 -3.96 3.40 -16.46
CA TYR A 190 -3.59 3.62 -15.07
C TYR A 190 -2.14 3.21 -14.86
N GLN A 191 -1.40 4.01 -14.09
CA GLN A 191 -0.02 3.70 -13.74
C GLN A 191 0.25 4.00 -12.27
N MET A 192 0.85 3.02 -11.58
CA MET A 192 1.26 3.18 -10.19
C MET A 192 2.65 3.80 -10.08
N PHE A 193 2.84 4.62 -9.06
CA PHE A 193 4.10 5.23 -8.69
C PHE A 193 4.33 5.08 -7.18
N GLY A 194 5.61 5.06 -6.82
CA GLY A 194 6.07 5.13 -5.44
C GLY A 194 5.54 4.02 -4.56
N ASP A 195 5.84 2.78 -4.95
CA ASP A 195 5.48 1.57 -4.18
C ASP A 195 3.97 1.40 -4.04
N ASN A 196 3.27 1.56 -5.16
CA ASN A 196 1.82 1.46 -5.25
C ASN A 196 1.05 2.47 -4.36
N ARG A 197 1.64 3.66 -4.12
CA ARG A 197 1.01 4.71 -3.31
C ARG A 197 0.36 5.82 -4.13
N ILE A 198 0.77 6.04 -5.37
CA ILE A 198 0.14 7.04 -6.25
C ILE A 198 -0.32 6.34 -7.52
N GLN A 199 -1.59 6.42 -7.85
CA GLN A 199 -2.11 6.00 -9.15
C GLN A 199 -2.40 7.22 -10.00
N VAL A 200 -1.77 7.31 -11.17
CA VAL A 200 -2.10 8.31 -12.17
C VAL A 200 -3.08 7.69 -13.16
N THR A 201 -4.18 8.40 -13.42
CA THR A 201 -5.14 8.05 -14.46
C THR A 201 -4.89 8.92 -15.67
N TYR A 202 -4.67 8.27 -16.81
CA TYR A 202 -4.48 8.90 -18.10
C TYR A 202 -5.71 8.67 -18.98
N TYR A 203 -6.18 9.72 -19.63
CA TYR A 203 -7.16 9.66 -20.71
C TYR A 203 -6.42 9.68 -22.04
N VAL A 204 -6.59 8.64 -22.86
CA VAL A 204 -5.94 8.49 -24.16
C VAL A 204 -6.96 8.78 -25.26
N GLU A 205 -6.73 9.85 -26.03
CA GLU A 205 -7.55 10.27 -27.15
C GLU A 205 -6.66 10.46 -28.38
N GLU A 206 -7.00 9.81 -29.50
CA GLU A 206 -6.23 9.90 -30.77
C GLU A 206 -4.73 9.58 -30.60
N GLY A 207 -4.41 8.63 -29.72
CA GLY A 207 -3.03 8.23 -29.41
C GLY A 207 -2.27 9.20 -28.48
N VAL A 208 -2.90 10.28 -28.04
CA VAL A 208 -2.31 11.25 -27.10
C VAL A 208 -2.81 10.95 -25.68
N SER A 209 -1.88 10.82 -24.74
CA SER A 209 -2.17 10.59 -23.33
C SER A 209 -2.19 11.90 -22.54
N TYR A 210 -3.31 12.15 -21.85
CA TYR A 210 -3.53 13.32 -21.00
C TYR A 210 -3.72 12.86 -19.56
N VAL A 211 -3.16 13.58 -18.59
CA VAL A 211 -3.41 13.26 -17.18
C VAL A 211 -4.80 13.73 -16.80
N ALA A 212 -5.70 12.78 -16.50
CA ALA A 212 -7.07 13.07 -16.06
C ALA A 212 -7.12 13.42 -14.57
N GLY A 213 -6.26 12.78 -13.79
CA GLY A 213 -6.15 12.95 -12.36
C GLY A 213 -5.24 11.91 -11.74
N PHE A 214 -5.10 11.94 -10.43
CA PHE A 214 -4.39 10.90 -9.70
C PHE A 214 -4.96 10.68 -8.30
N CYS A 215 -4.83 9.45 -7.82
CA CYS A 215 -5.18 9.03 -6.47
C CYS A 215 -3.92 8.79 -5.65
N ILE A 216 -3.98 9.14 -4.38
CA ILE A 216 -2.96 8.82 -3.39
C ILE A 216 -3.58 7.88 -2.37
N TYR A 217 -2.92 6.75 -2.16
CA TYR A 217 -3.35 5.68 -1.29
C TYR A 217 -2.49 5.65 -0.03
N VAL A 218 -3.16 5.81 1.11
CA VAL A 218 -2.57 5.81 2.44
C VAL A 218 -3.16 4.60 3.18
N LYS A 219 -2.50 3.45 3.07
CA LYS A 219 -2.98 2.19 3.67
C LYS A 219 -3.18 2.36 5.18
N ASP A 220 -2.18 2.93 5.84
CA ASP A 220 -2.19 3.23 7.26
C ASP A 220 -1.83 4.71 7.46
N PRO A 221 -2.78 5.56 7.90
CA PRO A 221 -2.52 6.98 8.15
C PRO A 221 -1.66 7.20 9.41
N THR A 222 -1.44 6.17 10.22
CA THR A 222 -0.54 6.21 11.37
C THR A 222 0.91 5.93 11.01
N ASP A 223 1.16 5.41 9.81
CA ASP A 223 2.51 5.21 9.32
C ASP A 223 3.20 6.58 9.20
N SER A 224 4.16 6.84 10.09
CA SER A 224 4.93 8.08 10.07
C SER A 224 5.89 8.18 8.87
N TYR A 225 6.01 7.09 8.12
CA TYR A 225 7.00 6.92 7.07
C TYR A 225 6.40 6.87 5.67
N VAL A 226 5.24 7.50 5.49
CA VAL A 226 4.69 7.62 4.16
C VAL A 226 5.50 8.66 3.37
N TYR A 227 6.39 8.15 2.52
CA TYR A 227 7.19 8.96 1.59
C TYR A 227 6.62 8.88 0.19
N TRP A 228 6.13 10.01 -0.30
CA TRP A 228 5.87 10.25 -1.70
C TRP A 228 7.07 10.99 -2.31
N SER A 229 7.42 10.64 -3.55
CA SER A 229 8.43 11.41 -4.28
C SER A 229 7.80 12.72 -4.76
N GLU A 230 8.15 13.84 -4.13
CA GLU A 230 7.71 15.17 -4.57
C GLU A 230 8.02 15.40 -6.06
N ASP A 231 9.20 14.97 -6.52
CA ASP A 231 9.62 14.99 -7.92
C ASP A 231 8.58 14.33 -8.87
N ILE A 232 7.94 13.23 -8.43
CA ILE A 232 6.96 12.52 -9.24
C ILE A 232 5.67 13.30 -9.31
N VAL A 233 5.20 13.83 -8.19
CA VAL A 233 3.97 14.65 -8.13
C VAL A 233 4.17 15.90 -8.98
N GLU A 234 5.31 16.57 -8.86
CA GLU A 234 5.62 17.73 -9.68
C GLU A 234 5.70 17.38 -11.17
N LYS A 235 6.29 16.23 -11.51
CA LYS A 235 6.30 15.72 -12.89
C LYS A 235 4.87 15.49 -13.39
N ILE A 236 4.02 14.81 -12.61
CA ILE A 236 2.59 14.57 -12.91
C ILE A 236 1.87 15.89 -13.19
N LEU A 237 2.08 16.89 -12.34
CA LEU A 237 1.43 18.20 -12.47
C LEU A 237 1.91 19.00 -13.69
N LYS A 238 3.10 18.73 -14.21
CA LYS A 238 3.67 19.36 -15.41
C LYS A 238 3.29 18.63 -16.71
N PHE A 239 2.58 17.50 -16.66
CA PHE A 239 2.16 16.80 -17.87
C PHE A 239 1.20 17.64 -18.72
N ARG A 240 1.05 17.21 -19.97
CA ARG A 240 0.15 17.82 -20.96
C ARG A 240 -1.28 17.88 -20.40
N LYS A 241 -1.80 19.10 -20.29
CA LYS A 241 -3.19 19.35 -19.90
C LYS A 241 -4.14 19.00 -21.04
N TYR A 242 -5.30 18.47 -20.69
CA TYR A 242 -6.38 18.26 -21.65
C TYR A 242 -6.97 19.61 -22.06
N GLN A 243 -7.03 19.88 -23.36
CA GLN A 243 -7.65 21.10 -23.86
C GLN A 243 -9.14 20.86 -23.99
N MET A 244 -9.93 21.61 -23.25
CA MET A 244 -11.39 21.60 -23.43
C MET A 244 -11.68 22.00 -24.88
N LYS A 245 -12.19 21.08 -25.68
CA LYS A 245 -12.75 21.41 -27.00
C LYS A 245 -13.85 22.42 -26.73
N ASN A 246 -13.66 23.66 -27.15
CA ASN A 246 -14.51 24.79 -26.78
C ASN A 246 -16.00 24.41 -26.86
N LEU A 247 -16.66 24.34 -25.70
CA LEU A 247 -18.11 24.15 -25.58
C LEU A 247 -18.92 25.24 -26.33
N LYS A 248 -18.26 26.31 -26.79
CA LYS A 248 -18.84 27.42 -27.54
C LYS A 248 -19.60 27.01 -28.81
N SER A 249 -19.24 25.90 -29.49
CA SER A 249 -19.94 25.52 -30.72
C SER A 249 -21.38 25.01 -30.51
N LYS A 250 -21.74 24.57 -29.29
CA LYS A 250 -23.12 24.13 -29.00
C LYS A 250 -24.05 25.27 -28.59
N GLU A 251 -23.51 26.37 -28.07
CA GLU A 251 -24.32 27.54 -27.68
C GLU A 251 -24.66 28.42 -28.90
N ASP A 252 -23.73 28.52 -29.86
CA ASP A 252 -24.01 29.17 -31.15
C ASP A 252 -25.05 28.39 -31.97
N ASN A 253 -25.06 27.06 -31.92
CA ASN A 253 -26.09 26.25 -32.61
C ASN A 253 -27.47 26.31 -31.95
N ARG A 254 -27.58 26.51 -30.63
CA ARG A 254 -28.88 26.73 -29.95
C ARG A 254 -29.46 28.11 -30.24
N ASN A 255 -28.63 29.11 -30.53
CA ASN A 255 -29.11 30.41 -31.00
C ASN A 255 -29.51 30.40 -32.48
N ILE A 256 -28.93 29.51 -33.30
CA ILE A 256 -29.39 29.30 -34.69
C ILE A 256 -30.78 28.63 -34.72
N GLU A 257 -31.05 27.63 -33.88
CA GLU A 257 -32.39 27.02 -33.78
C GLU A 257 -33.47 27.97 -33.23
N LYS A 258 -33.10 28.94 -32.39
CA LYS A 258 -34.02 30.01 -31.95
C LYS A 258 -34.19 31.15 -32.96
N SER A 259 -33.46 31.13 -34.07
CA SER A 259 -33.56 32.12 -35.15
C SER A 259 -34.26 31.61 -36.40
N ILE A 260 -34.79 30.38 -36.40
CA ILE A 260 -35.69 29.91 -37.44
C ILE A 260 -37.00 30.69 -37.29
N PRO A 261 -37.40 31.52 -38.28
CA PRO A 261 -38.67 32.22 -38.25
C PRO A 261 -39.83 31.22 -38.15
N SER A 262 -40.83 31.56 -37.34
CA SER A 262 -42.07 30.79 -37.13
C SER A 262 -42.87 30.47 -38.41
N ASP A 263 -42.44 30.97 -39.57
CA ASP A 263 -43.13 30.84 -40.85
C ASP A 263 -42.78 29.54 -41.61
N ILE A 264 -41.88 28.70 -41.09
CA ILE A 264 -41.50 27.39 -41.68
C ILE A 264 -42.11 26.19 -40.91
N ALA A 265 -42.92 26.44 -39.87
CA ALA A 265 -43.59 25.39 -39.10
C ALA A 265 -44.85 24.79 -39.78
N VAL A 266 -45.23 25.26 -40.98
CA VAL A 266 -46.46 24.83 -41.66
C VAL A 266 -46.25 23.63 -42.60
N LEU A 267 -45.02 23.24 -42.95
CA LEU A 267 -44.77 22.22 -43.98
C LEU A 267 -44.22 20.87 -43.47
N LYS A 268 -44.25 20.60 -42.16
CA LYS A 268 -43.80 19.31 -41.60
C LYS A 268 -44.89 18.44 -40.97
N ASN A 269 -46.15 18.89 -40.96
CA ASN A 269 -47.24 18.13 -40.34
C ASN A 269 -48.16 17.38 -41.34
N GLU A 270 -47.83 17.34 -42.63
CA GLU A 270 -48.67 16.68 -43.65
C GLU A 270 -48.11 15.34 -44.15
N THR A 271 -47.06 14.77 -43.54
CA THR A 271 -46.45 13.52 -44.03
C THR A 271 -46.41 12.35 -43.04
N GLU A 272 -47.14 12.43 -41.92
CA GLU A 272 -47.23 11.33 -40.92
C GLU A 272 -48.68 11.00 -40.50
N ILE A 273 -49.64 11.07 -41.43
CA ILE A 273 -51.05 10.66 -41.17
C ILE A 273 -51.47 9.38 -41.91
N GLU A 274 -50.60 8.76 -42.72
CA GLU A 274 -50.85 7.42 -43.28
C GLU A 274 -49.90 6.40 -42.67
N GLN A 275 -50.17 6.00 -41.42
CA GLN A 275 -49.81 4.69 -40.83
C GLN A 275 -50.32 4.65 -39.39
N LYS A 276 -51.64 4.63 -39.24
CA LYS A 276 -52.30 4.32 -37.97
C LYS A 276 -53.63 3.63 -38.22
N GLU A 277 -53.57 2.50 -38.91
CA GLU A 277 -54.55 1.43 -38.81
C GLU A 277 -53.77 0.11 -38.75
N GLU A 278 -54.21 -0.77 -37.86
CA GLU A 278 -53.70 -2.09 -37.50
C GLU A 278 -52.84 -2.17 -36.21
N GLU A 279 -53.27 -3.11 -35.36
CA GLU A 279 -52.75 -3.54 -34.05
C GLU A 279 -53.18 -2.75 -32.80
N GLU A 280 -54.49 -2.74 -32.55
CA GLU A 280 -55.01 -3.06 -31.22
C GLU A 280 -55.47 -4.53 -31.20
N THR A 281 -54.81 -5.39 -30.42
CA THR A 281 -55.45 -6.44 -29.61
C THR A 281 -54.45 -7.04 -28.61
N GLU A 282 -54.95 -7.32 -27.41
CA GLU A 282 -54.38 -8.24 -26.40
C GLU A 282 -53.10 -7.82 -25.65
N ASN A 283 -53.27 -7.25 -24.45
CA ASN A 283 -53.24 -8.05 -23.21
C ASN A 283 -53.29 -7.17 -21.95
N ASP A 284 -54.46 -7.17 -21.30
CA ASP A 284 -54.61 -6.81 -19.88
C ASP A 284 -54.26 -8.05 -19.04
N VAL A 285 -53.19 -7.97 -18.26
CA VAL A 285 -53.02 -8.82 -17.06
C VAL A 285 -52.61 -7.92 -15.91
N VAL A 286 -53.62 -7.55 -15.13
CA VAL A 286 -53.49 -6.91 -13.82
C VAL A 286 -53.00 -7.97 -12.83
N VAL A 287 -51.73 -7.87 -12.40
CA VAL A 287 -51.25 -8.60 -11.21
C VAL A 287 -51.29 -7.65 -10.03
N VAL A 288 -52.30 -7.86 -9.18
CA VAL A 288 -52.37 -7.33 -7.82
C VAL A 288 -51.30 -8.03 -6.99
N VAL A 289 -50.33 -7.29 -6.46
CA VAL A 289 -49.44 -7.77 -5.40
C VAL A 289 -49.84 -7.06 -4.12
N GLU A 290 -50.44 -7.84 -3.21
CA GLU A 290 -50.77 -7.42 -1.85
C GLU A 290 -49.50 -7.17 -1.03
N GLU A 291 -49.51 -6.02 -0.37
CA GLU A 291 -48.50 -5.52 0.55
C GLU A 291 -48.72 -6.15 1.93
N GLN A 292 -47.88 -7.10 2.34
CA GLN A 292 -47.87 -7.60 3.72
C GLN A 292 -46.86 -6.83 4.56
N LYS A 293 -47.44 -6.11 5.52
CA LYS A 293 -46.83 -5.29 6.54
C LYS A 293 -46.68 -6.16 7.81
N GLU A 294 -45.48 -6.62 8.12
CA GLU A 294 -45.19 -7.25 9.42
C GLU A 294 -44.63 -6.23 10.40
N GLU A 295 -45.49 -5.88 11.37
CA GLU A 295 -45.13 -5.28 12.64
C GLU A 295 -44.49 -6.36 13.53
N ASN A 296 -43.33 -6.09 14.12
CA ASN A 296 -42.90 -6.84 15.30
C ASN A 296 -42.43 -5.86 16.38
N LYS A 297 -43.13 -5.89 17.51
CA LYS A 297 -42.95 -5.03 18.68
C LYS A 297 -42.96 -5.92 19.93
N ASN A 298 -41.95 -5.72 20.77
CA ASN A 298 -41.82 -6.10 22.18
C ASN A 298 -41.74 -7.59 22.55
N VAL A 299 -40.80 -7.95 23.43
CA VAL A 299 -40.96 -7.95 24.91
C VAL A 299 -39.63 -8.40 25.59
N ASP A 300 -39.20 -7.60 26.58
CA ASP A 300 -38.51 -7.85 27.87
C ASP A 300 -37.50 -9.01 28.02
N GLN A 301 -36.24 -8.76 28.38
CA GLN A 301 -35.68 -8.51 29.73
C GLN A 301 -35.84 -9.70 30.70
N ILE A 302 -34.72 -10.29 31.18
CA ILE A 302 -34.41 -10.66 32.59
C ILE A 302 -33.17 -11.60 32.73
N ILE A 303 -32.16 -11.10 33.46
CA ILE A 303 -31.31 -11.68 34.54
C ILE A 303 -30.42 -12.93 34.32
N SER A 304 -29.11 -12.77 34.61
CA SER A 304 -28.27 -13.49 35.61
C SER A 304 -26.82 -13.61 35.10
N GLU A 305 -25.86 -12.85 35.65
CA GLU A 305 -24.95 -13.24 36.74
C GLU A 305 -23.90 -14.32 36.41
N ASN A 306 -22.63 -13.90 36.59
CA ASN A 306 -21.47 -14.65 37.09
C ASN A 306 -21.00 -15.92 36.37
N ASN A 307 -19.76 -15.90 35.86
CA ASN A 307 -18.65 -16.53 36.59
C ASN A 307 -17.28 -16.24 35.97
N SER A 308 -16.44 -15.64 36.82
CA SER A 308 -14.99 -15.61 36.76
C SER A 308 -14.47 -16.99 37.16
N VAL A 309 -13.70 -17.66 36.30
CA VAL A 309 -12.79 -18.73 36.73
C VAL A 309 -11.50 -18.68 35.91
N ASN A 310 -10.44 -18.27 36.59
CA ASN A 310 -9.04 -18.52 36.29
C ASN A 310 -8.76 -20.03 36.46
N PRO A 311 -7.75 -20.59 35.78
CA PRO A 311 -6.73 -21.25 36.58
C PRO A 311 -5.30 -20.95 36.12
N GLU A 312 -4.50 -20.58 37.11
CA GLU A 312 -3.05 -20.70 37.14
C GLU A 312 -2.62 -22.17 37.29
N ALA A 313 -1.33 -22.35 36.99
CA ALA A 313 -0.44 -23.43 37.43
C ALA A 313 -0.56 -24.72 36.56
N GLU A 314 0.50 -25.42 36.18
CA GLU A 314 1.77 -25.69 36.87
C GLU A 314 2.92 -26.04 35.90
N THR A 315 4.12 -25.78 36.41
CA THR A 315 5.47 -26.14 35.97
C THR A 315 5.67 -27.66 35.92
N LYS A 316 6.38 -28.19 34.91
CA LYS A 316 7.24 -29.38 35.06
C LYS A 316 8.46 -29.33 34.14
N SER A 317 9.61 -29.40 34.79
CA SER A 317 10.97 -29.68 34.34
C SER A 317 11.17 -31.17 33.99
N GLU A 318 12.41 -31.52 33.58
CA GLU A 318 13.01 -32.84 33.28
C GLU A 318 12.98 -33.24 31.80
N GLN A 319 14.01 -33.84 31.20
CA GLN A 319 15.41 -34.12 31.55
C GLN A 319 16.14 -34.47 30.24
N GLN A 320 17.46 -34.51 30.34
CA GLN A 320 18.47 -34.78 29.33
C GLN A 320 18.65 -36.29 29.13
N GLU A 321 18.71 -36.78 27.89
CA GLU A 321 19.30 -38.09 27.56
C GLU A 321 20.06 -37.96 26.22
N GLU A 322 21.38 -38.15 26.31
CA GLU A 322 22.29 -38.52 25.22
C GLU A 322 22.13 -40.02 24.98
N GLU A 323 22.13 -40.46 23.71
CA GLU A 323 22.63 -41.78 23.33
C GLU A 323 23.15 -41.74 21.89
N ASP A 324 24.45 -41.98 21.76
CA ASP A 324 25.15 -42.37 20.54
C ASP A 324 24.65 -43.74 20.09
N GLU A 325 24.40 -43.94 18.79
CA GLU A 325 24.66 -45.24 18.17
C GLU A 325 24.83 -45.10 16.65
N SER A 326 26.03 -45.47 16.21
CA SER A 326 26.49 -45.57 14.83
C SER A 326 26.09 -46.91 14.23
N GLU A 327 25.35 -46.92 13.13
CA GLU A 327 25.20 -48.13 12.30
C GLU A 327 25.49 -47.84 10.82
N ASP A 328 26.55 -48.49 10.34
CA ASP A 328 26.98 -48.59 8.96
C ASP A 328 25.89 -49.26 8.10
N THR A 329 25.20 -48.46 7.29
CA THR A 329 24.27 -49.00 6.29
C THR A 329 25.01 -49.30 4.98
N ILE A 330 25.17 -50.60 4.72
CA ILE A 330 25.64 -51.21 3.48
C ILE A 330 24.63 -50.88 2.35
N TRP A 331 25.07 -50.17 1.32
CA TRP A 331 24.29 -49.95 0.10
C TRP A 331 24.44 -51.15 -0.85
N ILE A 332 23.40 -51.98 -0.93
CA ILE A 332 23.22 -52.96 -2.00
C ILE A 332 22.82 -52.18 -3.27
N LEU A 333 23.71 -52.16 -4.26
CA LEU A 333 23.42 -51.71 -5.62
C LEU A 333 22.65 -52.84 -6.33
N ASP A 334 21.36 -52.65 -6.55
CA ASP A 334 20.60 -53.39 -7.57
C ASP A 334 19.70 -52.45 -8.37
N ASP A 335 19.75 -52.64 -9.70
CA ASP A 335 18.88 -52.15 -10.76
C ASP A 335 18.78 -50.64 -11.06
N LEU A 336 19.77 -50.17 -11.83
CA LEU A 336 19.68 -48.99 -12.69
C LEU A 336 18.72 -49.24 -13.87
N SER A 337 17.42 -49.02 -13.65
CA SER A 337 16.52 -48.66 -14.76
C SER A 337 16.80 -47.19 -15.14
N PRO A 338 16.90 -46.84 -16.45
CA PRO A 338 17.21 -45.47 -16.87
C PRO A 338 16.18 -44.49 -16.31
N PRO A 339 16.60 -43.33 -15.76
CA PRO A 339 15.67 -42.35 -15.21
C PRO A 339 14.73 -41.90 -16.32
N THR A 340 13.44 -42.18 -16.16
CA THR A 340 12.38 -41.58 -16.97
C THR A 340 12.59 -40.06 -17.02
N PRO A 341 12.52 -39.43 -18.20
CA PRO A 341 12.77 -38.01 -18.35
C PRO A 341 11.86 -37.23 -17.41
N LYS A 342 12.45 -36.51 -16.45
CA LYS A 342 11.73 -35.61 -15.55
C LYS A 342 10.99 -34.59 -16.42
N SER A 343 9.67 -34.72 -16.50
CA SER A 343 8.83 -33.75 -17.17
C SER A 343 9.08 -32.38 -16.57
N GLU A 344 9.44 -31.41 -17.41
CA GLU A 344 9.68 -30.03 -17.01
C GLU A 344 8.39 -29.45 -16.40
N ILE A 345 8.42 -29.18 -15.08
CA ILE A 345 7.30 -28.64 -14.32
C ILE A 345 7.12 -27.16 -14.73
N LYS A 346 6.05 -26.86 -15.47
CA LYS A 346 5.74 -25.50 -15.91
C LYS A 346 4.91 -24.77 -14.86
N LEU A 347 5.57 -23.90 -14.08
CA LEU A 347 4.90 -23.00 -13.14
C LEU A 347 4.32 -21.79 -13.87
N THR A 348 3.07 -21.42 -13.56
CA THR A 348 2.42 -20.21 -14.09
C THR A 348 1.82 -19.38 -12.96
N VAL A 349 1.82 -18.06 -13.08
CA VAL A 349 1.17 -17.18 -12.08
C VAL A 349 -0.27 -16.93 -12.52
N LYS A 350 -1.25 -17.40 -11.74
CA LYS A 350 -2.69 -17.19 -11.96
C LYS A 350 -3.32 -16.47 -10.76
N TYR A 351 -4.40 -15.73 -10.98
CA TYR A 351 -5.19 -15.15 -9.89
C TYR A 351 -6.15 -16.22 -9.35
N CYS A 352 -6.13 -16.45 -8.04
CA CYS A 352 -7.07 -17.34 -7.36
C CYS A 352 -8.17 -16.53 -6.69
N SER A 353 -9.44 -16.76 -7.06
CA SER A 353 -10.62 -16.13 -6.47
C SER A 353 -10.82 -16.52 -5.00
N ARG A 354 -10.63 -17.79 -4.64
CA ARG A 354 -10.65 -18.27 -3.23
C ARG A 354 -9.71 -17.49 -2.32
N LEU A 355 -8.47 -17.26 -2.78
CA LEU A 355 -7.42 -16.57 -2.00
C LEU A 355 -7.37 -15.05 -2.27
N GLN A 356 -8.16 -14.56 -3.22
CA GLN A 356 -8.21 -13.17 -3.69
C GLN A 356 -6.84 -12.54 -4.05
N ARG A 357 -5.90 -13.34 -4.56
CA ARG A 357 -4.54 -12.89 -4.91
C ARG A 357 -3.90 -13.72 -6.02
N ASN A 358 -2.81 -13.21 -6.59
CA ASN A 358 -1.99 -13.94 -7.56
C ASN A 358 -1.12 -14.98 -6.85
N VAL A 359 -1.14 -16.22 -7.34
CA VAL A 359 -0.44 -17.37 -6.77
C VAL A 359 0.30 -18.14 -7.86
N MET A 360 1.45 -18.73 -7.52
CA MET A 360 2.13 -19.66 -8.43
C MET A 360 1.35 -20.96 -8.46
N THR A 361 0.86 -21.32 -9.63
CA THR A 361 0.00 -22.49 -9.83
C THR A 361 0.72 -23.50 -10.72
N HIS A 362 0.79 -24.74 -10.24
CA HIS A 362 1.21 -25.90 -11.01
C HIS A 362 0.00 -26.81 -11.27
N PHE A 363 -0.13 -27.27 -12.50
CA PHE A 363 -1.19 -28.21 -12.91
C PHE A 363 -0.59 -29.60 -13.07
N ASN A 364 -0.99 -30.52 -12.19
CA ASN A 364 -0.66 -31.93 -12.36
C ASN A 364 -1.95 -32.69 -12.69
N SER A 365 -2.07 -33.10 -13.96
CA SER A 365 -3.09 -34.03 -14.49
C SER A 365 -4.47 -33.91 -13.83
N GLU A 366 -5.06 -32.70 -13.82
CA GLU A 366 -6.42 -32.33 -13.34
C GLU A 366 -6.50 -31.56 -12.00
N LYS A 367 -5.41 -31.39 -11.26
CA LYS A 367 -5.43 -30.60 -10.03
C LYS A 367 -4.50 -29.39 -10.08
N ALA A 368 -5.03 -28.23 -9.72
CA ALA A 368 -4.28 -27.01 -9.47
C ALA A 368 -3.71 -27.04 -8.06
N LYS A 369 -2.38 -26.93 -7.95
CA LYS A 369 -1.67 -26.71 -6.68
C LYS A 369 -1.10 -25.30 -6.65
N HIS A 370 -1.43 -24.55 -5.62
CA HIS A 370 -0.81 -23.26 -5.34
C HIS A 370 0.44 -23.48 -4.52
N GLU A 371 1.56 -22.93 -4.98
CA GLU A 371 2.82 -22.95 -4.27
C GLU A 371 3.14 -21.56 -3.70
N GLU A 372 3.36 -21.49 -2.40
CA GLU A 372 3.73 -20.27 -1.70
C GLU A 372 4.95 -20.51 -0.80
N TRP A 373 5.80 -19.48 -0.68
CA TRP A 373 6.95 -19.53 0.21
C TRP A 373 6.53 -19.18 1.64
N ASN A 374 6.61 -20.13 2.56
CA ASN A 374 6.44 -19.86 3.99
C ASN A 374 7.73 -19.27 4.55
N SER A 375 7.70 -17.99 4.94
CA SER A 375 8.87 -17.27 5.43
C SER A 375 9.33 -17.68 6.83
N ILE A 376 8.41 -18.23 7.64
CA ILE A 376 8.69 -18.69 9.01
C ILE A 376 9.43 -20.03 8.93
N GLU A 377 8.90 -20.97 8.14
CA GLU A 377 9.43 -22.32 8.04
C GLU A 377 10.54 -22.46 6.97
N LYS A 378 10.75 -21.41 6.16
CA LYS A 378 11.73 -21.38 5.06
C LYS A 378 11.58 -22.55 4.09
N LYS A 379 10.33 -22.89 3.75
CA LYS A 379 9.99 -23.98 2.82
C LYS A 379 8.88 -23.55 1.86
N MET A 380 8.81 -24.21 0.70
CA MET A 380 7.67 -24.09 -0.21
C MET A 380 6.52 -24.94 0.34
N GLU A 381 5.38 -24.31 0.54
CA GLU A 381 4.13 -24.99 0.90
C GLU A 381 3.25 -25.05 -0.33
N SER A 382 2.58 -26.19 -0.51
CA SER A 382 1.67 -26.42 -1.62
C SER A 382 0.28 -26.72 -1.09
N GLU A 383 -0.72 -26.00 -1.57
CA GLU A 383 -2.13 -26.22 -1.22
C GLU A 383 -2.93 -26.54 -2.50
N GLU A 384 -3.74 -27.59 -2.46
CA GLU A 384 -4.66 -27.94 -3.56
C GLU A 384 -5.83 -26.93 -3.58
N CYS A 385 -6.19 -26.44 -4.77
CA CYS A 385 -7.31 -25.54 -4.94
C CYS A 385 -8.34 -26.11 -5.92
N GLU A 386 -9.48 -26.56 -5.40
CA GLU A 386 -10.58 -27.13 -6.18
C GLU A 386 -11.14 -26.12 -7.19
N GLU A 387 -11.33 -24.87 -6.79
CA GLU A 387 -11.85 -23.80 -7.67
C GLU A 387 -10.93 -23.54 -8.89
N CYS A 388 -9.62 -23.58 -8.69
CA CYS A 388 -8.65 -23.44 -9.79
C CYS A 388 -8.45 -24.73 -10.59
N SER A 389 -8.83 -25.89 -10.03
CA SER A 389 -8.77 -27.19 -10.71
C SER A 389 -9.93 -27.37 -11.68
N GLU A 390 -11.13 -26.89 -11.32
CA GLU A 390 -12.34 -26.98 -12.16
C GLU A 390 -12.38 -25.92 -13.28
N GLY A 391 -11.62 -24.81 -13.13
CA GLY A 391 -11.69 -23.66 -14.02
C GLY A 391 -10.98 -23.78 -15.38
N ASP A 392 -10.25 -24.86 -15.64
CA ASP A 392 -9.42 -25.00 -16.86
C ASP A 392 -10.19 -25.39 -18.13
N LEU A 393 -11.52 -25.54 -18.09
CA LEU A 393 -12.32 -25.83 -19.29
C LEU A 393 -12.84 -24.60 -20.06
N LEU A 394 -12.75 -23.36 -19.54
CA LEU A 394 -13.40 -22.21 -20.20
C LEU A 394 -12.64 -20.87 -20.22
N SER A 395 -11.34 -20.86 -19.93
CA SER A 395 -10.54 -19.61 -19.99
C SER A 395 -9.26 -19.77 -20.81
N THR A 396 -9.40 -20.03 -22.12
CA THR A 396 -8.31 -19.78 -23.07
C THR A 396 -8.19 -18.29 -23.35
N TYR A 397 -7.45 -17.57 -22.50
CA TYR A 397 -6.83 -16.30 -22.90
C TYR A 397 -5.31 -16.36 -22.75
N SER A 398 -4.64 -16.22 -23.90
CA SER A 398 -3.25 -15.83 -24.12
C SER A 398 -2.15 -16.56 -23.33
N THR A 399 -1.69 -17.67 -23.90
CA THR A 399 -0.28 -18.07 -23.75
C THR A 399 0.62 -17.04 -24.44
N LEU A 400 1.27 -16.17 -23.65
CA LEU A 400 2.44 -15.41 -24.09
C LEU A 400 3.64 -16.36 -24.11
N SER A 401 4.06 -16.75 -25.32
CA SER A 401 5.37 -17.34 -25.56
C SER A 401 6.43 -16.24 -25.44
N LEU A 402 7.35 -16.40 -24.49
CA LEU A 402 8.59 -15.62 -24.42
C LEU A 402 9.54 -16.08 -25.54
N VAL A 403 9.92 -15.15 -26.41
CA VAL A 403 11.14 -15.21 -27.23
C VAL A 403 12.13 -14.20 -26.67
#